data_AF-A0A8H6X8X3-F1
#
_entry.id   AF-A0A8H6X8X3-F1
#
_cell.length_a   1.000
_cell.length_b   1.000
_cell.length_c   1.000
_cell.angle_alpha   90.00
_cell.angle_beta   90.00
_cell.angle_gamma   90.00
#
_symmetry.space_group_name_H-M   'P 1'
#
loop_
_entity.id
_entity.type
_entity.pdbx_description
1 polymer ?
#
loop_
_entity_poly.entity_id
_entity_poly.type
_entity_poly.pdbx_seq_one_letter_code
_entity_poly.pdbx_strand_id
1 'polypeptide(L)'
;MTPSYPRLSAPSHLHPSLSTNMPWVSGSINSAKDIIKPKFRTINFEDGSPQVTVVTMARNAWTAKVPEDSEASDMKTVFSNWLRAHGDAKTDWGAPECIEQNPDKEDVESPWRQEILRIYNHLFYDLGGFLADVNCAMGTFHPPNHTFFTVNHDSTVASPAGKTFDTNILIIPAFLDKGVTVTVKRILTSEEEAEAELGSFSPAPRKSEQASTAWFIGEGVNLSFAVSVEGGEKREGVAAVFAVGILTVNIETAAEEGE
;
A
#
# COMPACT_ATOMS: atom_id res chain seq x y z
N MET A 1 51.86 20.27 19.43
CA MET A 1 51.24 20.48 18.10
C MET A 1 50.25 19.35 17.88
N THR A 2 48.99 19.58 18.21
CA THR A 2 47.87 18.63 17.99
C THR A 2 47.22 18.95 16.65
N PRO A 3 46.93 17.96 15.80
CA PRO A 3 46.30 18.23 14.51
C PRO A 3 44.83 18.58 14.71
N SER A 4 44.45 19.77 14.25
CA SER A 4 43.06 20.21 14.14
C SER A 4 42.41 19.54 12.94
N TYR A 5 41.50 18.61 13.17
CA TYR A 5 40.64 18.08 12.12
C TYR A 5 39.48 19.05 11.85
N PRO A 6 39.15 19.34 10.58
CA PRO A 6 37.98 20.13 10.25
C PRO A 6 36.71 19.34 10.63
N ARG A 7 35.79 20.01 11.34
CA ARG A 7 34.44 19.48 11.57
C ARG A 7 33.73 19.37 10.22
N LEU A 8 33.50 18.14 9.77
CA LEU A 8 32.52 17.84 8.73
C LEU A 8 31.14 18.16 9.30
N SER A 9 30.52 19.22 8.77
CA SER A 9 29.11 19.51 8.99
C SER A 9 28.30 18.29 8.57
N ALA A 10 27.44 17.80 9.46
CA ALA A 10 26.50 16.74 9.14
C ALA A 10 25.66 17.16 7.92
N PRO A 11 25.41 16.26 6.95
CA PRO A 11 24.43 16.54 5.92
C PRO A 11 23.08 16.72 6.62
N SER A 12 22.52 17.92 6.47
CA SER A 12 21.11 18.19 6.77
C SER A 12 20.28 17.11 6.08
N HIS A 13 19.52 16.35 6.87
CA HIS A 13 18.52 15.42 6.37
C HIS A 13 17.56 16.18 5.46
N LEU A 14 17.83 16.14 4.16
CA LEU A 14 16.86 16.48 3.13
C LEU A 14 15.80 15.38 3.20
N HIS A 15 14.75 15.60 3.98
CA HIS A 15 13.49 14.95 3.69
C HIS A 15 13.18 15.26 2.22
N PRO A 16 13.02 14.25 1.34
CA PRO A 16 12.48 14.52 0.03
C PRO A 16 11.13 15.20 0.26
N SER A 17 11.01 16.45 -0.20
CA SER A 17 9.77 17.20 -0.06
C SER A 17 8.70 16.41 -0.79
N LEU A 18 7.83 15.74 -0.04
CA LEU A 18 6.50 15.44 -0.53
C LEU A 18 5.93 16.81 -0.94
N SER A 19 5.70 16.98 -2.23
CA SER A 19 5.11 18.19 -2.75
C SER A 19 3.84 18.46 -1.96
N THR A 20 3.67 19.71 -1.53
CA THR A 20 2.46 20.22 -0.89
C THR A 20 1.21 20.13 -1.78
N ASN A 21 1.35 19.63 -3.02
CA ASN A 21 0.31 19.53 -4.02
C ASN A 21 -0.08 18.08 -4.36
N MET A 22 -0.12 17.14 -3.40
CA MET A 22 -0.86 15.90 -3.65
C MET A 22 -2.34 16.24 -3.89
N PRO A 23 -2.89 15.99 -5.10
CA PRO A 23 -4.26 16.38 -5.41
C PRO A 23 -5.24 15.53 -4.60
N TRP A 24 -5.96 16.20 -3.71
CA TRP A 24 -7.05 15.63 -2.92
C TRP A 24 -8.22 15.27 -3.82
N VAL A 25 -8.60 13.99 -3.86
CA VAL A 25 -9.89 13.57 -4.41
C VAL A 25 -10.75 13.12 -3.23
N SER A 26 -11.53 14.06 -2.68
CA SER A 26 -12.48 13.74 -1.61
C SER A 26 -13.66 12.97 -2.20
N GLY A 27 -13.89 11.73 -1.74
CA GLY A 27 -15.23 11.15 -1.81
C GLY A 27 -16.23 12.02 -1.05
N SER A 28 -17.52 11.93 -1.40
CA SER A 28 -18.62 12.77 -0.90
C SER A 28 -18.45 13.20 0.57
N ILE A 29 -18.12 14.48 0.79
CA ILE A 29 -18.01 15.08 2.11
C ILE A 29 -19.43 15.28 2.64
N ASN A 30 -19.86 14.43 3.57
CA ASN A 30 -21.23 14.47 4.09
C ASN A 30 -21.35 15.40 5.32
N SER A 31 -20.24 15.77 5.97
CA SER A 31 -20.23 16.67 7.13
C SER A 31 -18.85 17.26 7.45
N ALA A 32 -18.80 18.35 8.23
CA ALA A 32 -17.56 18.90 8.78
C ALA A 32 -16.78 17.91 9.66
N LYS A 33 -17.46 16.89 10.23
CA LYS A 33 -16.82 15.81 10.99
C LYS A 33 -15.98 14.90 10.08
N ASP A 34 -16.37 14.73 8.82
CA ASP A 34 -15.62 13.91 7.84
C ASP A 34 -14.32 14.58 7.39
N ILE A 35 -14.23 15.92 7.54
CA ILE A 35 -13.00 16.68 7.28
C ILE A 35 -11.95 16.35 8.37
N ILE A 36 -12.39 16.29 9.63
CA ILE A 36 -11.51 16.08 10.79
C ILE A 36 -11.19 14.59 11.00
N LYS A 37 -12.20 13.71 10.85
CA LYS A 37 -12.09 12.26 11.02
C LYS A 37 -12.59 11.53 9.76
N PRO A 38 -11.83 11.56 8.66
CA PRO A 38 -12.25 10.91 7.44
C PRO A 38 -12.43 9.41 7.65
N LYS A 39 -13.43 8.82 6.99
CA LYS A 39 -13.61 7.36 6.94
C LYS A 39 -12.88 6.71 5.75
N PHE A 40 -12.64 7.49 4.70
CA PHE A 40 -11.96 7.04 3.50
C PHE A 40 -11.24 8.21 2.85
N ARG A 41 -10.02 8.01 2.34
CA ARG A 41 -9.34 8.93 1.43
C ARG A 41 -8.47 8.19 0.42
N THR A 42 -8.36 8.73 -0.77
CA THR A 42 -7.31 8.39 -1.72
C THR A 42 -6.13 9.36 -1.57
N ILE A 43 -4.92 8.83 -1.66
CA ILE A 43 -3.66 9.56 -1.57
C ILE A 43 -2.91 9.28 -2.87
N ASN A 44 -2.94 10.25 -3.78
CA ASN A 44 -2.34 10.13 -5.10
C ASN A 44 -0.89 10.63 -5.05
N PHE A 45 0.06 9.75 -5.32
CA PHE A 45 1.45 10.13 -5.49
C PHE A 45 1.62 10.91 -6.79
N GLU A 46 2.43 11.96 -6.74
CA GLU A 46 2.77 12.71 -7.94
C GLU A 46 3.58 11.86 -8.93
N ASP A 47 3.40 12.14 -10.21
CA ASP A 47 4.16 11.51 -11.29
C ASP A 47 5.67 11.72 -11.08
N GLY A 48 6.43 10.63 -11.11
CA GLY A 48 7.88 10.66 -10.90
C GLY A 48 8.33 10.84 -9.45
N SER A 49 7.40 10.81 -8.49
CA SER A 49 7.75 10.79 -7.07
C SER A 49 8.52 9.51 -6.68
N PRO A 50 9.36 9.58 -5.62
CA PRO A 50 10.01 8.39 -5.07
C PRO A 50 9.03 7.27 -4.72
N GLN A 51 7.82 7.62 -4.26
CA GLN A 51 6.76 6.68 -3.88
C GLN A 51 6.30 5.84 -5.08
N VAL A 52 6.03 6.47 -6.23
CA VAL A 52 5.68 5.77 -7.48
C VAL A 52 6.79 4.81 -7.89
N THR A 53 8.05 5.26 -7.78
CA THR A 53 9.21 4.43 -8.11
C THR A 53 9.27 3.18 -7.24
N VAL A 54 9.13 3.34 -5.91
CA VAL A 54 9.16 2.24 -4.95
C VAL A 54 8.01 1.24 -5.19
N VAL A 55 6.77 1.73 -5.36
CA VAL A 55 5.62 0.85 -5.65
C VAL A 55 5.82 0.08 -6.95
N THR A 56 6.30 0.76 -7.99
CA THR A 56 6.58 0.13 -9.28
C THR A 56 7.64 -0.97 -9.13
N MET A 57 8.75 -0.67 -8.44
CA MET A 57 9.82 -1.65 -8.20
C MET A 57 9.32 -2.86 -7.40
N ALA A 58 8.54 -2.64 -6.33
CA ALA A 58 8.01 -3.71 -5.51
C ALA A 58 7.04 -4.62 -6.28
N ARG A 59 6.15 -4.04 -7.10
CA ARG A 59 5.25 -4.81 -7.97
C ARG A 59 6.00 -5.63 -9.03
N ASN A 60 7.04 -5.06 -9.61
CA ASN A 60 7.87 -5.78 -10.59
C ASN A 60 8.64 -6.93 -9.93
N ALA A 61 9.16 -6.73 -8.72
CA ALA A 61 9.75 -7.83 -7.95
C ALA A 61 8.73 -8.92 -7.63
N TRP A 62 7.46 -8.55 -7.45
CA TRP A 62 6.38 -9.51 -7.25
C TRP A 62 6.16 -10.40 -8.48
N THR A 63 6.24 -9.85 -9.68
CA THR A 63 6.02 -10.64 -10.91
C THR A 63 7.28 -11.38 -11.37
N ALA A 64 8.47 -11.00 -10.88
CA ALA A 64 9.73 -11.64 -11.23
C ALA A 64 9.86 -13.07 -10.69
N LYS A 65 10.57 -13.93 -11.45
CA LYS A 65 11.06 -15.23 -10.96
C LYS A 65 11.99 -14.99 -9.76
N VAL A 66 11.85 -15.80 -8.71
CA VAL A 66 12.78 -15.76 -7.58
C VAL A 66 14.20 -16.03 -8.09
N PRO A 67 15.19 -15.20 -7.74
CA PRO A 67 16.57 -15.42 -8.15
C PRO A 67 17.11 -16.80 -7.73
N GLU A 68 17.85 -17.46 -8.63
CA GLU A 68 18.34 -18.84 -8.43
C GLU A 68 19.40 -18.94 -7.31
N ASP A 69 20.04 -17.83 -6.97
CA ASP A 69 21.01 -17.69 -5.88
C ASP A 69 20.35 -17.50 -4.49
N SER A 70 19.02 -17.56 -4.41
CA SER A 70 18.26 -17.33 -3.17
C SER A 70 18.53 -18.35 -2.05
N GLU A 71 18.99 -19.56 -2.37
CA GLU A 71 19.32 -20.58 -1.36
C GLU A 71 20.69 -20.36 -0.70
N ALA A 72 21.57 -19.57 -1.34
CA ALA A 72 22.97 -19.40 -0.91
C ALA A 72 23.23 -18.10 -0.14
N SER A 73 22.27 -17.18 -0.09
CA SER A 73 22.39 -15.86 0.52
C SER A 73 21.13 -15.52 1.32
N ASP A 74 21.24 -14.61 2.29
CA ASP A 74 20.04 -14.10 2.97
C ASP A 74 19.13 -13.33 1.97
N MET A 75 17.83 -13.45 2.16
CA MET A 75 16.84 -12.93 1.19
C MET A 75 16.93 -11.41 1.01
N LYS A 76 17.33 -10.68 2.05
CA LYS A 76 17.54 -9.23 1.97
C LYS A 76 18.70 -8.88 1.03
N THR A 77 19.80 -9.63 1.08
CA THR A 77 20.92 -9.49 0.14
C THR A 77 20.49 -9.85 -1.28
N VAL A 78 19.76 -10.95 -1.45
CA VAL A 78 19.24 -11.41 -2.76
C VAL A 78 18.36 -10.32 -3.38
N PHE A 79 17.40 -9.80 -2.61
CA PHE A 79 16.51 -8.73 -3.04
C PHE A 79 17.25 -7.43 -3.32
N SER A 80 18.24 -7.05 -2.50
CA SER A 80 19.06 -5.86 -2.73
C SER A 80 19.88 -5.97 -4.03
N ASN A 81 20.41 -7.16 -4.33
CA ASN A 81 21.11 -7.42 -5.59
C ASN A 81 20.16 -7.39 -6.78
N TRP A 82 18.98 -7.99 -6.64
CA TRP A 82 17.92 -7.90 -7.64
C TRP A 82 17.56 -6.44 -7.92
N LEU A 83 17.28 -5.63 -6.89
CA LEU A 83 17.00 -4.20 -7.04
C LEU A 83 18.17 -3.43 -7.67
N ARG A 84 19.42 -3.79 -7.41
CA ARG A 84 20.55 -3.12 -8.08
C ARG A 84 20.60 -3.42 -9.57
N ALA A 85 20.27 -4.65 -9.96
CA ALA A 85 20.28 -5.09 -11.36
C ALA A 85 19.00 -4.72 -12.13
N HIS A 86 17.86 -4.58 -11.42
CA HIS A 86 16.51 -4.46 -11.98
C HIS A 86 15.77 -3.19 -11.49
N GLY A 87 16.39 -2.36 -10.64
CA GLY A 87 15.77 -1.17 -10.07
C GLY A 87 15.90 0.09 -10.91
N ASP A 88 16.37 0.00 -12.17
CA ASP A 88 16.32 1.15 -13.06
C ASP A 88 14.85 1.45 -13.40
N ALA A 89 14.40 2.64 -12.96
CA ALA A 89 13.05 3.14 -13.22
C ALA A 89 12.74 3.26 -14.72
N LYS A 90 13.75 3.25 -15.60
CA LYS A 90 13.56 3.24 -17.05
C LYS A 90 13.42 1.85 -17.64
N THR A 91 13.77 0.79 -16.91
CA THR A 91 13.59 -0.56 -17.40
C THR A 91 12.11 -0.81 -17.61
N ASP A 92 11.78 -1.26 -18.82
CA ASP A 92 10.44 -1.73 -19.14
C ASP A 92 10.31 -3.15 -18.62
N TRP A 93 9.65 -3.27 -17.47
CA TRP A 93 9.35 -4.54 -16.84
C TRP A 93 8.13 -5.21 -17.48
N GLY A 94 7.61 -4.67 -18.59
CA GLY A 94 6.33 -4.97 -19.22
C GLY A 94 5.14 -4.49 -18.39
N ALA A 95 3.97 -4.39 -19.02
CA ALA A 95 2.74 -4.19 -18.28
C ALA A 95 2.44 -5.46 -17.45
N PRO A 96 2.01 -5.34 -16.18
CA PRO A 96 1.53 -6.49 -15.40
C PRO A 96 0.42 -7.28 -16.12
N GLU A 97 -0.29 -6.61 -17.03
CA GLU A 97 -1.31 -7.17 -17.93
C GLU A 97 -0.72 -8.11 -19.01
N CYS A 98 0.55 -7.92 -19.39
CA CYS A 98 1.16 -8.57 -20.55
C CYS A 98 2.12 -9.71 -20.17
N ILE A 99 2.62 -9.75 -18.94
CA ILE A 99 3.60 -10.75 -18.50
C ILE A 99 2.91 -11.80 -17.64
N GLU A 100 3.11 -13.06 -17.99
CA GLU A 100 2.74 -14.19 -17.16
C GLU A 100 3.49 -14.07 -15.83
N GLN A 101 2.73 -13.88 -14.76
CA GLN A 101 3.27 -13.65 -13.44
C GLN A 101 3.94 -14.94 -12.95
N ASN A 102 5.01 -14.80 -12.16
CA ASN A 102 5.73 -15.93 -11.57
C ASN A 102 4.74 -16.99 -11.03
N PRO A 103 4.88 -18.28 -11.39
CA PRO A 103 3.98 -19.36 -10.99
C PRO A 103 3.84 -19.51 -9.48
N ASP A 104 4.82 -19.03 -8.72
CA ASP A 104 4.78 -18.95 -7.25
C ASP A 104 4.03 -17.70 -6.76
N LYS A 105 2.86 -17.44 -7.35
CA LYS A 105 1.97 -16.33 -6.95
C LYS A 105 1.12 -16.67 -5.72
N GLU A 106 1.02 -17.96 -5.42
CA GLU A 106 0.19 -18.48 -4.33
C GLU A 106 0.93 -18.48 -2.97
N ASP A 107 2.25 -18.62 -2.94
CA ASP A 107 3.03 -18.56 -1.70
C ASP A 107 3.36 -17.11 -1.30
N VAL A 108 2.35 -16.40 -0.81
CA VAL A 108 2.46 -15.00 -0.34
C VAL A 108 3.37 -14.88 0.89
N GLU A 109 3.59 -15.98 1.61
CA GLU A 109 4.43 -16.03 2.81
C GLU A 109 5.88 -16.41 2.51
N SER A 110 6.23 -16.65 1.24
CA SER A 110 7.60 -17.01 0.89
C SER A 110 8.58 -15.89 1.28
N PRO A 111 9.84 -16.21 1.64
CA PRO A 111 10.79 -15.20 2.07
C PRO A 111 10.98 -14.06 1.05
N TRP A 112 10.88 -14.36 -0.25
CA TRP A 112 10.94 -13.36 -1.31
C TRP A 112 9.77 -12.37 -1.24
N ARG A 113 8.54 -12.87 -1.05
CA ARG A 113 7.33 -12.03 -0.92
C ARG A 113 7.37 -11.17 0.33
N GLN A 114 7.80 -11.73 1.45
CA GLN A 114 7.95 -11.00 2.70
C GLN A 114 8.96 -9.85 2.56
N GLU A 115 10.06 -10.06 1.84
CA GLU A 115 11.04 -9.01 1.59
C GLU A 115 10.49 -7.90 0.68
N ILE A 116 9.64 -8.23 -0.31
CA ILE A 116 8.91 -7.23 -1.11
C ILE A 116 7.94 -6.44 -0.23
N LEU A 117 7.12 -7.11 0.59
CA LEU A 117 6.19 -6.46 1.52
C LEU A 117 6.92 -5.58 2.53
N ARG A 118 8.14 -5.95 2.93
CA ARG A 118 8.98 -5.14 3.82
C ARG A 118 9.33 -3.77 3.22
N ILE A 119 9.44 -3.66 1.90
CA ILE A 119 9.67 -2.36 1.23
C ILE A 119 8.49 -1.42 1.36
N TYR A 120 7.26 -1.94 1.35
CA TYR A 120 6.06 -1.11 1.55
C TYR A 120 6.06 -0.40 2.91
N ASN A 121 6.75 -0.91 3.92
CA ASN A 121 6.82 -0.23 5.21
C ASN A 121 7.64 1.07 5.16
N HIS A 122 8.63 1.17 4.28
CA HIS A 122 9.32 2.44 4.04
C HIS A 122 8.36 3.46 3.41
N LEU A 123 7.53 3.00 2.47
CA LEU A 123 6.51 3.84 1.85
C LEU A 123 5.45 4.29 2.86
N PHE A 124 4.94 3.38 3.70
CA PHE A 124 3.97 3.74 4.73
C PHE A 124 4.54 4.67 5.80
N TYR A 125 5.83 4.57 6.10
CA TYR A 125 6.51 5.52 6.98
C TYR A 125 6.49 6.94 6.40
N ASP A 126 6.83 7.09 5.11
CA ASP A 126 6.78 8.38 4.43
C ASP A 126 5.36 8.96 4.37
N LEU A 127 4.37 8.11 4.05
CA LEU A 127 2.96 8.52 4.02
C LEU A 127 2.42 8.86 5.40
N GLY A 128 2.81 8.11 6.43
CA GLY A 128 2.42 8.34 7.81
C GLY A 128 2.94 9.67 8.34
N GLY A 129 4.20 10.03 8.04
CA GLY A 129 4.75 11.34 8.36
C GLY A 129 3.96 12.47 7.72
N PHE A 130 3.66 12.35 6.42
CA PHE A 130 2.84 13.33 5.72
C PHE A 130 1.43 13.47 6.29
N LEU A 131 0.77 12.36 6.61
CA LEU A 131 -0.58 12.38 7.15
C LEU A 131 -0.65 13.09 8.50
N ALA A 132 0.37 12.94 9.34
CA ALA A 132 0.47 13.66 10.61
C ALA A 132 0.61 15.17 10.40
N ASP A 133 1.37 15.59 9.38
CA ASP A 133 1.57 17.02 9.06
C ASP A 133 0.31 17.70 8.52
N VAL A 134 -0.54 16.96 7.77
CA VAL A 134 -1.76 17.52 7.15
C VAL A 134 -3.02 17.31 7.99
N ASN A 135 -3.02 16.37 8.93
CA ASN A 135 -4.14 16.16 9.85
C ASN A 135 -3.69 15.57 11.18
N CYS A 136 -3.57 16.43 12.19
CA CYS A 136 -3.14 16.07 13.53
C CYS A 136 -4.02 14.98 14.18
N ALA A 137 -5.25 14.78 13.71
CA ALA A 137 -6.19 13.78 14.24
C ALA A 137 -6.02 12.37 13.62
N MET A 138 -5.14 12.17 12.63
CA MET A 138 -4.97 10.87 11.96
C MET A 138 -3.96 9.94 12.65
N GLY A 139 -3.26 10.41 13.68
CA GLY A 139 -2.32 9.62 14.48
C GLY A 139 -0.88 9.66 13.94
N THR A 140 0.02 8.92 14.60
CA THR A 140 1.40 8.72 14.14
C THR A 140 1.55 7.31 13.57
N PHE A 141 2.31 7.17 12.49
CA PHE A 141 2.68 5.85 12.00
C PHE A 141 3.80 5.28 12.87
N HIS A 142 3.60 4.09 13.43
CA HIS A 142 4.67 3.36 14.10
C HIS A 142 5.49 2.55 13.08
N PRO A 143 6.83 2.51 13.22
CA PRO A 143 7.72 1.68 12.39
C PRO A 143 7.35 0.18 12.39
N PRO A 144 7.92 -0.60 11.45
CA PRO A 144 7.21 -1.54 10.59
C PRO A 144 6.36 -2.59 11.31
N ASN A 145 5.05 -2.59 11.02
CA ASN A 145 4.22 -3.78 11.15
C ASN A 145 4.08 -4.40 9.75
N HIS A 146 4.63 -5.59 9.53
CA HIS A 146 4.51 -6.29 8.24
C HIS A 146 3.14 -6.95 8.19
N THR A 147 2.13 -6.20 7.75
CA THR A 147 0.77 -6.71 7.61
C THR A 147 0.34 -6.66 6.16
N PHE A 148 -0.29 -7.74 5.71
CA PHE A 148 -0.92 -7.81 4.40
C PHE A 148 -2.22 -8.61 4.49
N PHE A 149 -2.99 -8.60 3.41
CA PHE A 149 -4.05 -9.58 3.22
C PHE A 149 -4.22 -9.90 1.75
N THR A 150 -4.79 -11.06 1.49
CA THR A 150 -5.08 -11.54 0.14
C THR A 150 -6.56 -11.41 -0.16
N VAL A 151 -6.87 -11.27 -1.45
CA VAL A 151 -8.22 -11.41 -2.01
C VAL A 151 -8.12 -12.53 -3.04
N ASN A 152 -8.97 -13.55 -2.93
CA ASN A 152 -8.96 -14.71 -3.82
C ASN A 152 -9.99 -14.56 -4.95
N HIS A 153 -9.77 -15.24 -6.07
CA HIS A 153 -10.70 -15.22 -7.22
C HIS A 153 -12.08 -15.78 -6.88
N ASP A 154 -12.14 -16.77 -6.00
CA ASP A 154 -13.36 -17.47 -5.60
C ASP A 154 -14.13 -16.79 -4.44
N SER A 155 -14.17 -15.46 -4.40
CA SER A 155 -15.07 -14.72 -3.50
C SER A 155 -16.58 -14.90 -3.83
N THR A 156 -16.95 -15.99 -4.52
CA THR A 156 -18.34 -16.39 -4.88
C THR A 156 -19.18 -16.85 -3.69
N VAL A 157 -18.65 -16.79 -2.46
CA VAL A 157 -19.48 -16.95 -1.26
C VAL A 157 -20.38 -15.72 -1.16
N ALA A 158 -21.69 -15.97 -1.22
CA ALA A 158 -22.74 -14.98 -1.05
C ALA A 158 -22.43 -14.04 0.12
N SER A 159 -22.30 -12.75 -0.18
CA SER A 159 -21.76 -11.68 0.66
C SER A 159 -20.23 -11.78 0.88
N PRO A 160 -19.43 -10.86 0.31
CA PRO A 160 -18.01 -10.79 0.65
C PRO A 160 -17.92 -10.55 2.14
N ALA A 161 -17.35 -11.50 2.90
CA ALA A 161 -17.13 -11.33 4.32
C ALA A 161 -16.44 -9.99 4.55
N GLY A 162 -17.18 -9.05 5.13
CA GLY A 162 -16.72 -7.69 5.32
C GLY A 162 -15.47 -7.67 6.19
N LYS A 163 -14.45 -6.94 5.75
CA LYS A 163 -13.21 -6.74 6.50
C LYS A 163 -13.27 -5.41 7.23
N THR A 164 -13.34 -5.49 8.55
CA THR A 164 -13.25 -4.33 9.44
C THR A 164 -11.86 -4.26 10.05
N PHE A 165 -11.39 -3.05 10.28
CA PHE A 165 -10.13 -2.80 10.97
C PHE A 165 -10.36 -1.96 12.22
N ASP A 166 -9.73 -2.39 13.31
CA ASP A 166 -9.87 -1.81 14.66
C ASP A 166 -9.03 -0.54 14.83
N THR A 167 -8.41 -0.08 13.75
CA THR A 167 -7.52 1.07 13.72
C THR A 167 -7.52 1.70 12.33
N ASN A 168 -6.98 2.91 12.23
CA ASN A 168 -6.79 3.56 10.92
C ASN A 168 -5.71 2.79 10.15
N ILE A 169 -5.93 2.57 8.85
CA ILE A 169 -4.95 1.87 8.01
C ILE A 169 -4.72 2.60 6.70
N LEU A 170 -3.56 2.32 6.12
CA LEU A 170 -3.21 2.56 4.73
C LEU A 170 -3.20 1.24 3.99
N ILE A 171 -3.78 1.17 2.80
CA ILE A 171 -3.68 0.01 1.92
C ILE A 171 -3.11 0.43 0.56
N ILE A 172 -2.23 -0.42 0.01
CA ILE A 172 -1.71 -0.29 -1.34
C ILE A 172 -1.68 -1.70 -1.95
N PRO A 173 -2.15 -1.91 -3.18
CA PRO A 173 -2.01 -3.21 -3.83
C PRO A 173 -0.52 -3.47 -4.12
N ALA A 174 -0.01 -4.54 -3.52
CA ALA A 174 1.30 -5.11 -3.80
C ALA A 174 1.27 -6.02 -5.03
N PHE A 175 0.11 -6.64 -5.28
CA PHE A 175 -0.10 -7.55 -6.39
C PHE A 175 -1.56 -7.51 -6.85
N LEU A 176 -1.75 -7.61 -8.17
CA LEU A 176 -3.03 -7.87 -8.83
C LEU A 176 -2.76 -8.88 -9.94
N ASP A 177 -3.54 -9.96 -9.98
CA ASP A 177 -3.43 -10.97 -11.04
C ASP A 177 -3.81 -10.36 -12.40
N LYS A 178 -3.32 -10.96 -13.48
CA LYS A 178 -3.49 -10.44 -14.84
C LYS A 178 -4.98 -10.30 -15.19
N GLY A 179 -5.40 -9.10 -15.62
CA GLY A 179 -6.80 -8.84 -16.00
C GLY A 179 -7.79 -8.88 -14.83
N VAL A 180 -7.30 -8.86 -13.58
CA VAL A 180 -8.14 -8.76 -12.37
C VAL A 180 -8.41 -7.33 -12.00
N THR A 181 -9.69 -6.97 -11.89
CA THR A 181 -10.11 -5.75 -11.18
C THR A 181 -10.70 -6.12 -9.82
N VAL A 182 -10.22 -5.45 -8.77
CA VAL A 182 -10.79 -5.54 -7.42
C VAL A 182 -11.59 -4.29 -7.14
N THR A 183 -12.91 -4.42 -7.11
CA THR A 183 -13.82 -3.35 -6.68
C THR A 183 -13.97 -3.40 -5.17
N VAL A 184 -13.83 -2.25 -4.52
CA VAL A 184 -13.93 -2.12 -3.07
C VAL A 184 -15.17 -1.30 -2.73
N LYS A 185 -15.99 -1.83 -1.84
CA LYS A 185 -17.17 -1.13 -1.34
C LYS A 185 -17.14 -1.06 0.17
N ARG A 186 -17.78 -0.03 0.71
CA ARG A 186 -18.03 0.12 2.14
C ARG A 186 -19.42 -0.43 2.47
N ILE A 187 -19.49 -1.30 3.46
CA ILE A 187 -20.74 -1.79 4.03
C ILE A 187 -21.22 -0.76 5.06
N LEU A 188 -22.40 -0.15 4.84
CA LEU A 188 -22.92 0.93 5.68
C LEU A 188 -23.75 0.45 6.87
N THR A 189 -24.42 -0.70 6.73
CA THR A 189 -25.33 -1.26 7.73
C THR A 189 -25.15 -2.77 7.80
N SER A 190 -25.26 -3.36 9.00
CA SER A 190 -25.14 -4.80 9.20
C SER A 190 -26.39 -5.58 8.78
N GLU A 191 -27.52 -4.90 8.60
CA GLU A 191 -28.84 -5.52 8.39
C GLU A 191 -29.41 -5.34 6.98
N GLU A 192 -28.89 -4.38 6.20
CA GLU A 192 -29.32 -4.11 4.83
C GLU A 192 -28.09 -3.97 3.92
N GLU A 193 -28.18 -4.50 2.70
CA GLU A 193 -27.20 -4.52 1.60
C GLU A 193 -26.78 -3.13 1.08
N ALA A 194 -26.87 -2.09 1.92
CA ALA A 194 -26.44 -0.74 1.59
C ALA A 194 -24.91 -0.71 1.50
N GLU A 195 -24.42 -0.91 0.29
CA GLU A 195 -23.01 -0.78 -0.07
C GLU A 195 -22.77 0.55 -0.78
N ALA A 196 -21.70 1.24 -0.41
CA ALA A 196 -21.20 2.40 -1.14
C ALA A 196 -19.87 2.05 -1.80
N GLU A 197 -19.80 2.13 -3.14
CA GLU A 197 -18.55 1.90 -3.86
C GLU A 197 -17.52 2.99 -3.50
N LEU A 198 -16.33 2.55 -3.08
CA LEU A 198 -15.20 3.44 -2.78
C LEU A 198 -14.31 3.64 -4.00
N GLY A 199 -14.21 2.62 -4.84
CA GLY A 199 -13.44 2.63 -6.09
C GLY A 199 -12.98 1.22 -6.46
N SER A 200 -12.03 1.15 -7.38
CA SER A 200 -11.46 -0.12 -7.82
C SER A 200 -9.95 -0.04 -8.02
N PHE A 201 -9.31 -1.20 -7.91
CA PHE A 201 -7.92 -1.43 -8.28
C PHE A 201 -7.90 -2.35 -9.49
N SER A 202 -7.40 -1.85 -10.60
CA SER A 202 -7.19 -2.62 -11.81
C SER A 202 -5.69 -2.67 -12.15
N PRO A 203 -5.25 -3.68 -12.91
CA PRO A 203 -3.92 -3.71 -13.45
C PRO A 203 -3.98 -2.77 -14.64
N ALA A 204 -3.82 -1.48 -14.38
CA ALA A 204 -3.79 -0.49 -15.42
C ALA A 204 -2.32 -0.18 -15.77
N PRO A 205 -2.04 0.34 -16.98
CA PRO A 205 -0.67 0.55 -17.43
C PRO A 205 0.09 1.46 -16.45
N ARG A 206 1.42 1.40 -16.49
CA ARG A 206 2.39 2.06 -15.60
C ARG A 206 2.14 3.56 -15.27
N LYS A 207 1.27 4.23 -16.02
CA LYS A 207 0.87 5.65 -15.86
C LYS A 207 -0.58 5.84 -15.38
N SER A 208 -1.24 4.79 -14.95
CA SER A 208 -2.59 4.88 -14.41
C SER A 208 -2.55 5.40 -12.98
N GLU A 209 -3.49 6.29 -12.66
CA GLU A 209 -3.66 6.87 -11.32
C GLU A 209 -3.73 5.79 -10.23
N GLN A 210 -4.21 4.59 -10.55
CA GLN A 210 -4.36 3.48 -9.60
C GLN A 210 -3.03 2.86 -9.16
N ALA A 211 -1.97 2.93 -9.97
CA ALA A 211 -0.65 2.45 -9.58
C ALA A 211 0.10 3.41 -8.65
N SER A 212 -0.34 4.65 -8.59
CA SER A 212 0.21 5.73 -7.78
C SER A 212 -0.69 6.11 -6.59
N THR A 213 -1.67 5.28 -6.22
CA THR A 213 -2.61 5.63 -5.14
C THR A 213 -2.50 4.71 -3.93
N ALA A 214 -2.34 5.31 -2.74
CA ALA A 214 -2.61 4.66 -1.46
C ALA A 214 -4.00 5.04 -0.94
N TRP A 215 -4.68 4.12 -0.26
CA TRP A 215 -5.98 4.40 0.34
C TRP A 215 -5.87 4.45 1.85
N PHE A 216 -6.33 5.54 2.45
CA PHE A 216 -6.57 5.63 3.88
C PHE A 216 -7.98 5.11 4.19
N ILE A 217 -8.06 4.16 5.12
CA ILE A 217 -9.30 3.61 5.64
C ILE A 217 -9.36 3.94 7.14
N GLY A 218 -10.43 4.61 7.56
CA GLY A 218 -10.63 4.94 8.95
C GLY A 218 -11.03 3.72 9.79
N GLU A 219 -10.72 3.78 11.08
CA GLU A 219 -11.14 2.80 12.08
C GLU A 219 -12.65 2.48 12.00
N GLY A 220 -12.97 1.20 12.12
CA GLY A 220 -14.34 0.67 12.16
C GLY A 220 -15.06 0.69 10.81
N VAL A 221 -14.36 1.03 9.71
CA VAL A 221 -14.94 0.92 8.36
C VAL A 221 -14.92 -0.53 7.93
N ASN A 222 -16.11 -1.04 7.58
CA ASN A 222 -16.29 -2.39 7.06
C ASN A 222 -16.22 -2.38 5.53
N LEU A 223 -15.27 -3.13 4.95
CA LEU A 223 -14.97 -3.18 3.53
C LEU A 223 -15.31 -4.52 2.91
N SER A 224 -15.94 -4.52 1.73
CA SER A 224 -16.10 -5.70 0.89
C SER A 224 -15.22 -5.59 -0.36
N PHE A 225 -14.58 -6.69 -0.75
CA PHE A 225 -13.74 -6.77 -1.94
C PHE A 225 -14.39 -7.72 -2.94
N ALA A 226 -14.69 -7.22 -4.14
CA ALA A 226 -15.27 -8.00 -5.23
C ALA A 226 -14.27 -8.12 -6.38
N VAL A 227 -13.99 -9.35 -6.80
CA VAL A 227 -13.07 -9.65 -7.90
C VAL A 227 -13.84 -9.80 -9.20
N SER A 228 -13.37 -9.15 -10.26
CA SER A 228 -13.79 -9.40 -11.63
C SER A 228 -12.59 -9.71 -12.51
N VAL A 229 -12.73 -10.69 -13.40
CA VAL A 229 -11.69 -11.14 -14.32
C VAL A 229 -12.10 -10.78 -15.74
N GLU A 230 -11.22 -10.12 -16.49
CA GLU A 230 -11.43 -9.85 -17.92
C GLU A 230 -11.72 -11.15 -18.68
N GLY A 231 -12.76 -11.14 -19.52
CA GLY A 231 -13.23 -12.33 -20.24
C GLY A 231 -14.13 -13.28 -19.43
N GLY A 232 -14.32 -13.03 -18.13
CA GLY A 232 -15.25 -13.80 -17.29
C GLY A 232 -14.79 -15.23 -16.99
N GLU A 233 -13.52 -15.55 -17.21
CA GLU A 233 -12.95 -16.86 -16.90
C GLU A 233 -12.89 -17.07 -15.38
N LYS A 234 -13.27 -18.28 -14.94
CA LYS A 234 -13.05 -18.69 -13.55
C LYS A 234 -11.57 -18.98 -13.35
N ARG A 235 -11.01 -18.42 -12.28
CA ARG A 235 -9.64 -18.66 -11.84
C ARG A 235 -9.65 -19.04 -10.38
N GLU A 236 -8.64 -19.76 -9.96
CA GLU A 236 -8.45 -20.15 -8.57
C GLU A 236 -7.24 -19.41 -7.99
N GLY A 237 -7.12 -19.42 -6.67
CA GLY A 237 -5.97 -18.83 -5.96
C GLY A 237 -6.11 -17.33 -5.68
N VAL A 238 -4.96 -16.70 -5.43
CA VAL A 238 -4.85 -15.29 -5.03
C VAL A 238 -5.06 -14.37 -6.24
N ALA A 239 -6.09 -13.53 -6.16
CA ALA A 239 -6.40 -12.50 -7.16
C ALA A 239 -5.67 -11.18 -6.87
N ALA A 240 -5.45 -10.85 -5.59
CA ALA A 240 -4.76 -9.64 -5.18
C ALA A 240 -4.07 -9.79 -3.82
N VAL A 241 -2.99 -9.03 -3.61
CA VAL A 241 -2.37 -8.85 -2.30
C VAL A 241 -2.30 -7.37 -1.98
N PHE A 242 -2.79 -6.99 -0.81
CA PHE A 242 -2.73 -5.63 -0.29
C PHE A 242 -1.73 -5.55 0.84
N ALA A 243 -0.71 -4.70 0.69
CA ALA A 243 0.14 -4.29 1.80
C ALA A 243 -0.66 -3.33 2.69
N VAL A 244 -0.50 -3.47 4.02
CA VAL A 244 -1.25 -2.70 5.02
C VAL A 244 -0.30 -1.98 5.96
N GLY A 245 -0.39 -0.65 5.99
CA GLY A 245 0.24 0.20 7.00
C GLY A 245 -0.74 0.50 8.12
N ILE A 246 -0.44 0.11 9.36
CA ILE A 246 -1.27 0.42 10.52
C ILE A 246 -0.92 1.81 11.07
N LEU A 247 -1.92 2.65 11.29
CA LEU A 247 -1.78 4.00 11.86
C LEU A 247 -2.33 4.01 13.29
N THR A 248 -1.48 4.31 14.25
CA THR A 248 -1.87 4.41 15.66
C THR A 248 -2.20 5.85 16.02
N VAL A 249 -3.35 6.05 16.65
CA VAL A 249 -3.67 7.33 17.26
C VAL A 249 -2.86 7.43 18.56
N ASN A 250 -1.99 8.43 18.67
CA ASN A 250 -1.44 8.80 19.98
C ASN A 250 -2.60 9.29 20.82
N ILE A 251 -3.18 8.41 21.63
CA ILE A 251 -3.95 8.82 22.78
C ILE A 251 -2.92 9.26 23.81
N GLU A 252 -2.30 10.43 23.59
CA GLU A 252 -1.78 11.16 24.73
C GLU A 252 -3.00 11.45 25.59
N THR A 253 -3.06 10.71 26.68
CA THR A 253 -3.97 10.85 27.80
C THR A 253 -4.15 12.32 28.16
N ALA A 254 -5.22 12.93 27.64
CA ALA A 254 -5.89 14.06 28.27
C ALA A 254 -6.65 13.57 29.52
N ALA A 255 -5.95 12.84 30.38
CA ALA A 255 -6.42 12.28 31.63
C ALA A 255 -5.47 12.72 32.74
N GLU A 256 -5.24 14.03 32.85
CA GLU A 256 -4.61 14.68 34.01
C GLU A 256 -4.81 16.20 33.90
N GLU A 257 -6.06 16.66 33.95
CA GLU A 257 -6.42 18.03 34.35
C GLU A 257 -7.90 18.03 34.77
N GLY A 258 -8.16 17.37 35.90
CA GLY A 258 -9.50 17.14 36.39
C GLY A 258 -9.56 16.48 37.76
N GLU A 259 -8.73 16.93 38.70
CA GLU A 259 -9.00 16.90 40.14
C GLU A 259 -8.36 18.13 40.81
#